data_AF-A0A2H3CNB9-F1
#
_entry.id   AF-A0A2H3CNB9-F1
#
_cell.length_a   1.000
_cell.length_b   1.000
_cell.length_c   1.000
_cell.angle_alpha   90.00
_cell.angle_beta   90.00
_cell.angle_gamma   90.00
#
_symmetry.space_group_name_H-M   'P 1'
#
loop_
_entity.id
_entity.type
_entity.pdbx_description
1 polymer ?
#
loop_
_entity_poly.entity_id
_entity_poly.type
_entity_poly.pdbx_seq_one_letter_code
_entity_poly.pdbx_strand_id
1 'polypeptide(L)'
;IRNGNSDVNQGATRFYRILIMETAHLIWKIRCQCHIQRGDDNPAEWHTNEEVQNMWMDAMNRRLTIDHLLTNRHKYDKKALKKKMILRT
;
A
#
# COMPACT_ATOMS: atom_id res chain seq x y z
N ILE A 1 17.02 -1.61 -1.36
CA ILE A 1 17.30 -0.67 -2.49
C ILE A 1 18.49 0.21 -2.07
N ARG A 2 19.55 0.30 -2.88
CA ARG A 2 20.77 1.06 -2.56
C ARG A 2 20.76 2.43 -3.25
N ASN A 3 21.27 3.46 -2.60
CA ASN A 3 21.56 4.77 -3.19
C ASN A 3 22.88 4.71 -3.99
N GLY A 4 23.14 5.72 -4.82
CA GLY A 4 24.38 5.85 -5.61
C GLY A 4 25.67 5.79 -4.78
N ASN A 5 25.60 6.09 -3.48
CA ASN A 5 26.72 6.01 -2.53
C ASN A 5 26.76 4.69 -1.73
N SER A 6 26.13 3.61 -2.23
CA SER A 6 26.05 2.27 -1.61
C SER A 6 25.27 2.13 -0.29
N ASP A 7 24.84 3.24 0.32
CA ASP A 7 23.93 3.23 1.48
C ASP A 7 22.53 2.67 1.14
N VAL A 8 21.90 2.00 2.11
CA VAL A 8 20.53 1.49 1.95
C VAL A 8 19.54 2.66 1.97
N ASN A 9 18.80 2.83 0.87
CA ASN A 9 17.66 3.73 0.82
C ASN A 9 16.50 3.13 1.61
N GLN A 10 16.42 3.48 2.90
CA GLN A 10 15.38 2.97 3.80
C GLN A 10 13.98 3.39 3.34
N GLY A 11 13.83 4.61 2.79
CA GLY A 11 12.54 5.11 2.30
C GLY A 11 12.03 4.30 1.12
N ALA A 12 12.87 4.10 0.10
CA ALA A 12 12.53 3.29 -1.06
C ALA A 12 12.31 1.82 -0.68
N THR A 13 13.12 1.27 0.22
CA THR A 13 12.98 -0.12 0.69
C THR A 13 11.65 -0.33 1.42
N ARG A 14 11.25 0.62 2.25
CA ARG A 14 9.95 0.59 2.93
C ARG A 14 8.79 0.76 1.94
N PHE A 15 8.90 1.69 1.01
CA PHE A 15 7.90 1.88 -0.05
C PHE A 15 7.70 0.59 -0.85
N TYR A 16 8.80 -0.08 -1.21
CA TYR A 16 8.75 -1.38 -1.90
C TYR A 16 8.04 -2.46 -1.07
N ARG A 17 8.25 -2.50 0.25
CA ARG A 17 7.54 -3.41 1.15
C ARG A 17 6.03 -3.12 1.16
N ILE A 18 5.63 -1.85 1.23
CA ILE A 18 4.22 -1.45 1.13
C ILE A 18 3.64 -1.88 -0.21
N LEU A 19 4.33 -1.61 -1.31
CA LEU A 19 3.90 -1.96 -2.65
C LEU A 19 3.64 -3.47 -2.77
N ILE A 20 4.55 -4.33 -2.29
CA ILE A 20 4.35 -5.78 -2.33
C ILE A 20 3.14 -6.21 -1.48
N MET A 21 3.02 -5.68 -0.26
CA MET A 21 1.96 -6.10 0.66
C MET A 21 0.58 -5.66 0.16
N GLU A 22 0.44 -4.43 -0.31
CA GLU A 22 -0.82 -3.90 -0.84
C GLU A 22 -1.22 -4.58 -2.15
N THR A 23 -0.25 -4.87 -3.05
CA THR A 23 -0.52 -5.62 -4.29
C THR A 23 -0.97 -7.05 -3.99
N ALA A 24 -0.27 -7.77 -3.12
CA ALA A 24 -0.66 -9.13 -2.73
C ALA A 24 -2.04 -9.16 -2.06
N HIS A 25 -2.32 -8.19 -1.17
CA HIS A 25 -3.63 -8.07 -0.53
C HIS A 25 -4.74 -7.76 -1.54
N LEU A 26 -4.50 -6.87 -2.51
CA LEU A 26 -5.45 -6.55 -3.56
C LEU A 26 -5.75 -7.77 -4.43
N ILE A 27 -4.72 -8.54 -4.85
CA ILE A 27 -4.90 -9.78 -5.61
C ILE A 27 -5.75 -10.77 -4.82
N TRP A 28 -5.43 -10.98 -3.54
CA TRP A 28 -6.20 -11.85 -2.66
C TRP A 28 -7.66 -11.40 -2.54
N LYS A 29 -7.89 -10.08 -2.36
CA LYS A 29 -9.23 -9.51 -2.26
C LYS A 29 -10.04 -9.72 -3.54
N ILE A 30 -9.45 -9.45 -4.71
CA ILE A 30 -10.09 -9.66 -6.02
C ILE A 30 -10.46 -11.15 -6.17
N ARG A 31 -9.54 -12.06 -5.85
CA ARG A 31 -9.78 -13.51 -5.91
C ARG A 31 -10.95 -13.93 -5.01
N CYS A 32 -10.99 -13.46 -3.77
CA CYS A 32 -12.09 -13.76 -2.86
C CYS A 32 -13.43 -13.17 -3.33
N GLN A 33 -13.44 -11.97 -3.92
CA GLN A 33 -14.65 -11.36 -4.46
C GLN A 33 -15.20 -12.15 -5.66
N CYS A 34 -14.33 -12.59 -6.57
CA CYS A 34 -14.74 -13.46 -7.68
C CYS A 34 -15.28 -14.80 -7.18
N HIS A 35 -14.53 -15.47 -6.29
CA HIS A 35 -14.84 -16.83 -5.89
C HIS A 35 -16.00 -16.95 -4.88
N ILE A 36 -16.10 -16.04 -3.91
CA ILE A 36 -17.04 -16.17 -2.78
C ILE A 36 -18.30 -15.35 -2.99
N GLN A 37 -18.21 -14.17 -3.62
CA GLN A 37 -19.33 -13.22 -3.70
C GLN A 37 -20.11 -13.28 -5.02
N ARG A 38 -19.46 -13.58 -6.15
CA ARG A 38 -20.08 -13.49 -7.48
C ARG A 38 -20.31 -14.85 -8.16
N GLY A 39 -19.65 -15.91 -7.69
CA GLY A 39 -19.67 -17.22 -8.35
C GLY A 39 -18.86 -17.18 -9.66
N ASP A 40 -18.27 -18.31 -10.04
CA ASP A 40 -17.41 -18.40 -11.24
C ASP A 40 -18.17 -18.27 -12.57
N ASP A 41 -19.50 -18.14 -12.53
CA ASP A 41 -20.39 -18.29 -13.69
C ASP A 41 -20.63 -17.00 -14.49
N ASN A 42 -20.19 -15.82 -14.02
CA ASN A 42 -20.46 -14.55 -14.71
C ASN A 42 -19.22 -13.66 -14.94
N PRO A 43 -18.42 -13.91 -16.00
CA PRO A 43 -17.21 -13.14 -16.33
C PRO A 43 -17.47 -11.66 -16.62
N ALA A 44 -18.70 -11.29 -17.00
CA ALA A 44 -19.09 -9.91 -17.27
C ALA A 44 -19.10 -9.02 -16.02
N GLU A 45 -19.14 -9.63 -14.82
CA GLU A 45 -19.07 -8.91 -13.54
C GLU A 45 -17.65 -8.84 -12.97
N TRP A 46 -16.63 -9.21 -13.74
CA TRP A 46 -15.24 -9.06 -13.30
C TRP A 46 -14.85 -7.58 -13.31
N HIS A 47 -13.99 -7.21 -12.34
CA HIS A 47 -13.46 -5.86 -12.28
C HIS A 47 -12.72 -5.54 -13.59
N THR A 48 -13.02 -4.38 -14.14
CA THR A 48 -12.29 -3.84 -15.29
C THR A 48 -10.87 -3.47 -14.88
N ASN A 49 -9.95 -3.40 -15.84
CA ASN A 49 -8.58 -2.98 -15.57
C ASN A 49 -8.52 -1.59 -14.92
N GLU A 50 -9.42 -0.68 -15.30
CA GLU A 50 -9.50 0.68 -14.73
C GLU A 50 -9.95 0.64 -13.26
N GLU A 51 -10.96 -0.16 -12.92
CA GLU A 51 -11.39 -0.33 -11.53
C GLU A 51 -10.26 -0.92 -10.67
N VAL A 52 -9.55 -1.94 -11.17
CA VAL A 52 -8.40 -2.53 -10.46
C VAL A 52 -7.30 -1.49 -10.24
N GLN A 53 -7.00 -0.66 -11.25
CA GLN A 53 -6.02 0.42 -11.13
C GLN A 53 -6.44 1.47 -10.10
N ASN A 54 -7.71 1.90 -10.13
CA ASN A 54 -8.25 2.86 -9.18
C ASN A 54 -8.23 2.31 -7.75
N MET A 55 -8.62 1.05 -7.55
CA MET A 55 -8.54 0.37 -6.25
C MET A 55 -7.09 0.28 -5.75
N TRP A 56 -6.15 -0.05 -6.63
CA TRP A 56 -4.73 -0.11 -6.27
C TRP A 56 -4.19 1.26 -5.88
N MET A 57 -4.53 2.29 -6.65
CA MET A 57 -4.10 3.67 -6.40
C MET A 57 -4.68 4.20 -5.08
N ASP A 58 -5.95 3.91 -4.78
CA ASP A 58 -6.59 4.26 -3.51
C ASP A 58 -5.89 3.58 -2.31
N ALA A 59 -5.63 2.26 -2.41
CA ALA A 59 -4.94 1.51 -1.35
C ALA A 59 -3.53 2.07 -1.07
N MET A 60 -2.76 2.32 -2.14
CA MET A 60 -1.41 2.89 -2.04
C MET A 60 -1.44 4.30 -1.43
N ASN A 61 -2.31 5.18 -1.95
CA ASN A 61 -2.44 6.55 -1.45
C ASN A 61 -2.87 6.56 0.02
N ARG A 62 -3.85 5.75 0.40
CA ARG A 62 -4.30 5.62 1.78
C ARG A 62 -3.15 5.24 2.71
N ARG A 63 -2.32 4.27 2.32
CA ARG A 63 -1.17 3.84 3.14
C ARG A 63 -0.12 4.95 3.27
N LEU A 64 0.22 5.60 2.17
CA LEU A 64 1.14 6.74 2.16
C LEU A 64 0.64 7.91 3.01
N THR A 65 -0.66 8.22 2.92
CA THR A 65 -1.30 9.28 3.72
C THR A 65 -1.22 8.95 5.21
N ILE A 66 -1.49 7.70 5.61
CA ILE A 66 -1.36 7.26 7.01
C ILE A 66 0.08 7.45 7.48
N ASP A 67 1.06 7.00 6.70
CA ASP A 67 2.48 7.12 7.06
C ASP A 67 2.91 8.57 7.22
N HIS A 68 2.48 9.43 6.30
CA HIS A 68 2.75 10.86 6.36
C HIS A 68 2.09 11.51 7.59
N LEU A 69 0.81 11.21 7.83
CA LEU A 69 0.07 11.72 8.99
C LEU A 69 0.73 11.30 10.30
N LEU A 70 1.16 10.03 10.43
CA LEU A 70 1.81 9.55 11.63
C LEU A 70 3.17 10.21 11.89
N THR A 71 3.87 10.69 10.86
CA THR A 71 5.09 11.50 11.03
C THR A 71 4.83 12.97 11.32
N ASN A 72 3.61 13.47 11.14
CA ASN A 72 3.31 14.89 11.24
C ASN A 72 3.33 15.37 12.70
N ARG A 73 4.46 15.95 13.11
CA ARG A 73 4.67 16.52 14.44
C ARG A 73 3.83 17.77 14.71
N HIS A 74 3.48 18.55 13.68
CA HIS A 74 2.62 19.72 13.88
C HIS A 74 1.20 19.30 14.27
N LYS A 75 0.68 18.20 13.73
CA LYS A 75 -0.67 17.72 14.00
C LYS A 75 -0.76 16.86 15.28
N TYR A 76 0.26 16.05 15.56
CA TYR A 76 0.22 15.05 16.63
C TYR A 76 1.24 15.28 17.75
N ASP A 77 2.02 16.36 17.70
CA ASP A 77 3.04 16.77 18.68
C ASP A 77 3.87 15.58 19.23
N LYS A 78 3.73 15.24 20.51
CA LYS A 78 4.47 14.16 21.18
C LYS A 78 4.01 12.75 20.76
N LYS A 79 2.83 12.60 20.16
CA LYS A 79 2.28 11.33 19.66
C LYS A 79 2.74 11.01 18.24
N ALA A 80 3.39 11.95 17.56
CA ALA A 80 3.93 11.71 16.22
C ALA A 80 5.07 10.67 16.26
N LEU A 81 5.02 9.71 15.34
CA LEU A 81 6.05 8.70 15.18
C LEU A 81 7.31 9.34 14.61
N LYS A 82 8.46 8.97 15.17
CA LYS A 82 9.76 9.38 14.64
C LYS A 82 9.96 8.75 13.25
N LYS A 83 10.37 9.54 12.26
CA LYS A 83 10.68 9.07 10.89
C LYS A 83 11.58 7.82 10.89
N LYS A 84 12.60 7.80 11.75
CA LYS A 84 13.53 6.65 11.92
C LYS A 84 12.82 5.36 12.36
N MET A 85 11.76 5.46 13.18
CA MET A 85 10.97 4.31 13.61
C MET A 85 10.15 3.77 12.43
N ILE A 86 9.50 4.66 11.67
CA ILE A 86 8.71 4.28 10.50
C ILE A 86 9.58 3.60 9.44
N LEU A 87 10.79 4.10 9.20
CA LEU A 87 11.75 3.53 8.25
C LEU A 87 12.30 2.14 8.64
N ARG A 88 12.14 1.73 9.90
CA ARG A 88 12.62 0.42 10.40
C ARG A 88 11.59 -0.69 10.27
N THR A 89 10.32 -0.35 10.09
CA THR A 89 9.18 -1.28 9.98
C THR A 89 8.96 -1.64 8.53
#